data_AF-A0A9X0DHK3-F1
#
_entry.id   AF-A0A9X0DHK3-F1
#
_cell.length_a   1.000
_cell.length_b   1.000
_cell.length_c   1.000
_cell.angle_alpha   90.00
_cell.angle_beta   90.00
_cell.angle_gamma   90.00
#
_symmetry.space_group_name_H-M   'P 1'
#
loop_
_entity.id
_entity.type
_entity.pdbx_description
1 polymer ?
#
loop_
_entity_poly.entity_id
_entity_poly.type
_entity_poly.pdbx_seq_one_letter_code
_entity_poly.pdbx_strand_id
1 'polypeptide(L)'
;MATSIFTRKLDLGYLIYFLTHIPIMFLMDLQALYPTHLTPSFLATIKTYYISTYHDIFFISPPIYFKLFIWLELLVHVPVSFWAVGGLLRDSPYTPLILLPYALEVFLTTLVCIHEYLYWPIPLSQKIDLTTLYGPYILLSIIMFIDMFIRLSHIISSSPSTSSSTSTSTSAHKSDKNNKNGKKTKKIN
;
A
#
# COMPACT_ATOMS: atom_id res chain seq x y z
N MET A 1 1.03 -23.96 0.47
CA MET A 1 2.13 -23.69 -0.48
C MET A 1 1.78 -22.42 -1.23
N ALA A 2 2.73 -21.51 -1.44
CA ALA A 2 2.46 -20.29 -2.22
C ALA A 2 1.95 -20.69 -3.60
N THR A 3 0.86 -20.07 -4.04
CA THR A 3 0.33 -20.33 -5.39
C THR A 3 1.26 -19.70 -6.42
N SER A 4 1.52 -20.42 -7.52
CA SER A 4 2.40 -19.91 -8.58
C SER A 4 1.90 -18.56 -9.09
N ILE A 5 2.81 -17.62 -9.29
CA ILE A 5 2.48 -16.27 -9.77
C ILE A 5 1.83 -16.28 -11.16
N PHE A 6 2.13 -17.29 -11.98
CA PHE A 6 1.52 -17.46 -13.30
C PHE A 6 0.02 -17.80 -13.23
N THR A 7 -0.44 -18.34 -12.10
CA THR A 7 -1.88 -18.58 -11.86
C THR A 7 -2.58 -17.30 -11.38
N ARG A 8 -1.84 -16.39 -10.75
CA ARG A 8 -2.31 -15.12 -10.19
C ARG A 8 -2.13 -13.96 -11.19
N LYS A 9 -2.98 -13.91 -12.22
CA LYS A 9 -2.87 -12.96 -13.35
C LYS A 9 -2.72 -11.49 -12.94
N LEU A 10 -3.49 -11.03 -11.95
CA LEU A 10 -3.39 -9.65 -11.46
C LEU A 10 -2.05 -9.39 -10.76
N ASP A 11 -1.61 -10.33 -9.93
CA ASP A 11 -0.35 -10.21 -9.19
C ASP A 11 0.87 -10.26 -10.12
N LEU A 12 0.79 -11.01 -11.22
CA LEU A 12 1.78 -10.96 -12.29
C LEU A 12 1.79 -9.58 -12.97
N GLY A 13 0.63 -8.99 -13.22
CA GLY A 13 0.51 -7.63 -13.76
C GLY A 13 1.15 -6.60 -12.83
N TYR A 14 0.87 -6.67 -11.53
CA TYR A 14 1.49 -5.78 -10.53
C TYR A 14 3.00 -6.01 -10.45
N LEU A 15 3.47 -7.26 -10.53
CA LEU A 15 4.89 -7.55 -10.53
C LEU A 15 5.61 -6.91 -11.72
N ILE A 16 5.06 -7.05 -12.92
CA ILE A 16 5.62 -6.43 -14.13
C ILE A 16 5.63 -4.91 -13.97
N TYR A 17 4.53 -4.34 -13.48
CA TYR A 17 4.47 -2.91 -13.18
C TYR A 17 5.60 -2.49 -12.24
N PHE A 18 5.75 -3.09 -11.06
CA PHE A 18 6.80 -2.71 -10.12
C PHE A 18 8.21 -2.90 -10.68
N LEU A 19 8.46 -3.98 -11.43
CA LEU A 19 9.75 -4.22 -12.08
C LEU A 19 10.10 -3.16 -13.12
N THR A 20 9.12 -2.67 -13.87
CA THR A 20 9.32 -1.58 -14.85
C THR A 20 9.32 -0.20 -14.19
N HIS A 21 8.56 -0.01 -13.11
CA HIS A 21 8.39 1.28 -12.46
C HIS A 21 9.62 1.68 -11.64
N ILE A 22 10.29 0.73 -10.99
CA ILE A 22 11.55 0.98 -10.25
C ILE A 22 12.59 1.71 -11.12
N PRO A 23 13.02 1.19 -12.28
CA PRO A 23 13.98 1.91 -13.11
C PRO A 23 13.42 3.23 -13.63
N ILE A 24 12.13 3.31 -13.99
CA ILE A 24 11.52 4.58 -14.46
C ILE A 24 11.61 5.67 -13.39
N MET A 25 11.30 5.36 -12.12
CA MET A 25 11.39 6.34 -11.03
C MET A 25 12.81 6.91 -10.89
N PHE A 26 13.85 6.06 -10.92
CA PHE A 26 15.23 6.55 -10.85
C PHE A 26 15.68 7.26 -12.13
N LEU A 27 15.24 6.78 -13.30
CA LEU A 27 15.64 7.36 -14.57
C LEU A 27 14.93 8.65 -14.91
N MET A 28 13.74 8.94 -14.36
CA MET A 28 12.93 10.10 -14.73
C MET A 28 12.48 10.92 -13.53
N ASP A 29 11.72 10.31 -12.63
CA ASP A 29 10.96 11.05 -11.61
C ASP A 29 11.88 11.66 -10.52
N LEU A 30 12.87 10.88 -10.09
CA LEU A 30 13.84 11.26 -9.06
C LEU A 30 14.98 12.15 -9.57
N GLN A 31 15.07 12.41 -10.88
CA GLN A 31 16.13 13.25 -11.43
C GLN A 31 16.17 14.65 -10.79
N ALA A 32 15.01 15.16 -10.36
CA ALA A 32 14.91 16.47 -9.70
C ALA A 32 15.65 16.51 -8.33
N LEU A 33 15.92 15.36 -7.72
CA LEU A 33 16.66 15.24 -6.46
C LEU A 33 18.14 14.97 -6.68
N TYR A 34 18.57 14.64 -7.90
CA TYR A 34 19.97 14.32 -8.17
C TYR A 34 20.84 15.57 -8.10
N PRO A 35 21.97 15.52 -7.38
CA PRO A 35 22.90 16.63 -7.43
C PRO A 35 23.52 16.69 -8.82
N THR A 36 23.81 17.90 -9.28
CA THR A 36 24.26 18.19 -10.66
C THR A 36 25.50 17.41 -11.11
N HIS A 37 26.33 16.94 -10.19
CA HIS A 37 27.52 16.14 -10.48
C HIS A 37 27.25 14.64 -10.62
N LEU A 38 26.10 14.14 -10.16
CA LEU A 38 25.71 12.73 -10.30
C LEU A 38 24.78 12.48 -11.49
N THR A 39 24.20 13.52 -12.07
CA THR A 39 23.29 13.38 -13.22
C THR A 39 24.10 13.08 -14.49
N PRO A 40 24.10 11.83 -14.99
CA PRO A 40 24.81 11.51 -16.23
C PRO A 40 24.12 12.22 -17.40
N SER A 41 24.90 12.57 -18.42
CA SER A 41 24.38 13.24 -19.63
C SER A 41 23.22 12.48 -20.29
N PHE A 42 23.25 11.15 -20.24
CA PHE A 42 22.17 10.30 -20.73
C PHE A 42 20.81 10.57 -20.07
N LEU A 43 20.77 10.76 -18.73
CA LEU A 43 19.54 11.07 -18.01
C LEU A 43 18.98 12.43 -18.42
N ALA A 44 19.85 13.42 -18.56
CA ALA A 44 19.46 14.73 -19.05
C ALA A 44 18.85 14.65 -20.44
N THR A 45 19.45 13.86 -21.35
CA THR A 45 18.91 13.64 -22.70
C THR A 45 17.52 13.01 -22.69
N ILE A 46 17.29 11.99 -21.84
CA ILE A 46 15.95 11.38 -21.69
C ILE A 46 14.93 12.44 -21.25
N LYS A 47 15.26 13.24 -20.24
CA LYS A 47 14.37 14.27 -19.73
C LYS A 47 14.10 15.35 -20.77
N THR A 48 15.12 15.77 -21.53
CA THR A 48 14.94 16.74 -22.63
C THR A 48 14.04 16.18 -23.72
N TYR A 49 14.22 14.92 -24.12
CA TYR A 49 13.36 14.23 -25.09
C TYR A 49 11.91 14.14 -24.59
N TYR A 50 11.71 13.78 -23.32
CA TYR A 50 10.40 13.73 -22.68
C TYR A 50 9.73 15.10 -22.70
N ILE A 51 10.42 16.15 -22.25
CA ILE A 51 9.89 17.52 -22.23
C ILE A 51 9.53 17.98 -23.65
N SER A 52 10.36 17.70 -24.65
CA SER A 52 10.07 18.13 -26.03
C SER A 52 8.91 17.36 -26.66
N THR A 53 8.66 16.14 -26.20
CA THR A 53 7.58 15.29 -26.70
C THR A 53 6.25 15.65 -26.03
N TYR A 54 6.22 15.67 -24.70
CA TYR A 54 4.98 15.79 -23.92
C TYR A 54 4.67 17.21 -23.42
N HIS A 55 5.63 18.14 -23.47
CA HIS A 55 5.46 19.52 -22.98
C HIS A 55 4.95 19.59 -21.54
N ASP A 56 5.34 18.62 -20.73
CA ASP A 56 4.86 18.45 -19.38
C ASP A 56 5.42 19.56 -18.47
N ILE A 57 4.52 20.45 -18.03
CA ILE A 57 4.88 21.63 -17.22
C ILE A 57 5.45 21.20 -15.87
N PHE A 58 5.10 20.02 -15.34
CA PHE A 58 5.68 19.51 -14.09
C PHE A 58 7.20 19.37 -14.18
N PHE A 59 7.74 19.04 -15.34
CA PHE A 59 9.18 18.88 -15.54
C PHE A 59 9.89 20.13 -16.08
N ILE A 60 9.13 21.15 -16.48
CA ILE A 60 9.64 22.45 -16.98
C ILE A 60 9.66 23.48 -15.84
N SER A 61 8.54 23.66 -15.16
CA SER A 61 8.32 24.66 -14.10
C SER A 61 7.45 24.04 -13.00
N PRO A 62 8.00 23.14 -12.17
CA PRO A 62 7.23 22.40 -11.18
C PRO A 62 6.58 23.34 -10.15
N PRO A 63 5.28 23.19 -9.87
CA PRO A 63 4.65 23.87 -8.75
C PRO A 63 5.21 23.36 -7.42
N ILE A 64 5.10 24.17 -6.36
CA ILE A 64 5.72 23.87 -5.06
C ILE A 64 5.27 22.52 -4.47
N TYR A 65 4.01 22.14 -4.67
CA TYR A 65 3.46 20.88 -4.18
C TYR A 65 4.05 19.67 -4.92
N PHE A 66 4.50 19.82 -6.17
CA PHE A 66 5.05 18.71 -6.95
C PHE A 66 6.35 18.19 -6.33
N LYS A 67 7.10 19.07 -5.67
CA LYS A 67 8.27 18.67 -4.88
C LYS A 67 7.90 17.70 -3.75
N LEU A 68 6.73 17.85 -3.13
CA LEU A 68 6.24 16.90 -2.13
C LEU A 68 5.99 15.52 -2.77
N PHE A 69 5.41 15.48 -3.98
CA PHE A 69 5.16 14.22 -4.68
C PHE A 69 6.47 13.50 -5.04
N ILE A 70 7.49 14.22 -5.50
CA ILE A 70 8.82 13.62 -5.75
C ILE A 70 9.42 13.03 -4.46
N TRP A 71 9.23 13.69 -3.31
CA TRP A 71 9.67 13.12 -2.02
C TRP A 71 8.86 11.89 -1.60
N LEU A 72 7.55 11.88 -1.84
CA LEU A 72 6.69 10.72 -1.60
C LEU A 72 7.09 9.53 -2.49
N GLU A 73 7.43 9.79 -3.75
CA GLU A 73 7.97 8.76 -4.64
C GLU A 73 9.26 8.15 -4.09
N LEU A 74 10.21 8.98 -3.64
CA LEU A 74 11.45 8.49 -3.06
C LEU A 74 11.24 7.72 -1.73
N LEU A 75 10.42 8.27 -0.83
CA LEU A 75 10.31 7.79 0.55
C LEU A 75 9.27 6.69 0.72
N VAL A 76 8.27 6.63 -0.17
CA VAL A 76 7.17 5.66 -0.10
C VAL A 76 7.19 4.75 -1.33
N HIS A 77 7.13 5.30 -2.54
CA HIS A 77 6.99 4.44 -3.73
C HIS A 77 8.20 3.53 -3.94
N VAL A 78 9.42 4.04 -3.81
CA VAL A 78 10.65 3.25 -3.97
C VAL A 78 10.70 2.07 -2.98
N PRO A 79 10.66 2.26 -1.64
CA PRO A 79 10.74 1.14 -0.72
C PRO A 79 9.56 0.17 -0.84
N VAL A 80 8.34 0.68 -1.07
CA VAL A 80 7.17 -0.17 -1.31
C VAL A 80 7.33 -0.98 -2.58
N SER A 81 7.83 -0.40 -3.68
CA SER A 81 8.04 -1.09 -4.95
C SER A 81 9.05 -2.23 -4.82
N PHE A 82 10.18 -1.99 -4.17
CA PHE A 82 11.17 -3.03 -3.89
C PHE A 82 10.59 -4.15 -3.01
N TRP A 83 9.83 -3.79 -1.98
CA TRP A 83 9.17 -4.78 -1.13
C TRP A 83 8.12 -5.57 -1.91
N ALA A 84 7.31 -4.90 -2.74
CA ALA A 84 6.21 -5.48 -3.49
C ALA A 84 6.68 -6.55 -4.48
N VAL A 85 7.82 -6.34 -5.16
CA VAL A 85 8.44 -7.37 -6.01
C VAL A 85 8.63 -8.67 -5.23
N GLY A 86 9.28 -8.60 -4.06
CA GLY A 86 9.47 -9.78 -3.22
C GLY A 86 8.18 -10.28 -2.57
N GLY A 87 7.27 -9.39 -2.19
CA GLY A 87 5.98 -9.68 -1.54
C GLY A 87 5.02 -10.44 -2.45
N LEU A 88 4.93 -10.03 -3.71
CA LEU A 88 4.11 -10.67 -4.74
C LEU A 88 4.66 -12.05 -5.10
N LEU A 89 5.98 -12.17 -5.30
CA LEU A 89 6.66 -13.44 -5.60
C LEU A 89 6.46 -14.50 -4.51
N ARG A 90 6.45 -14.08 -3.23
CA ARG A 90 6.28 -14.99 -2.09
C ARG A 90 4.82 -15.23 -1.68
N ASP A 91 3.86 -14.60 -2.36
CA ASP A 91 2.43 -14.63 -1.99
C ASP A 91 2.20 -14.22 -0.52
N SER A 92 2.81 -13.10 -0.12
CA SER A 92 2.79 -12.64 1.27
C SER A 92 1.38 -12.24 1.72
N PRO A 93 0.91 -12.65 2.91
CA PRO A 93 -0.37 -12.21 3.46
C PRO A 93 -0.38 -10.71 3.80
N TYR A 94 0.79 -10.08 3.92
CA TYR A 94 0.93 -8.63 4.13
C TYR A 94 0.76 -7.81 2.85
N THR A 95 0.67 -8.45 1.68
CA THR A 95 0.55 -7.75 0.39
C THR A 95 -0.61 -6.75 0.37
N PRO A 96 -1.85 -7.13 0.76
CA PRO A 96 -2.97 -6.19 0.79
C PRO A 96 -2.77 -5.03 1.77
N LEU A 97 -2.07 -5.27 2.88
CA LEU A 97 -1.84 -4.25 3.90
C LEU A 97 -0.90 -3.14 3.41
N ILE A 98 0.10 -3.49 2.59
CA ILE A 98 1.10 -2.54 2.09
C ILE A 98 0.67 -1.92 0.76
N LEU A 99 0.12 -2.72 -0.17
CA LEU A 99 -0.24 -2.22 -1.50
C LEU A 99 -1.52 -1.38 -1.48
N LEU A 100 -2.41 -1.53 -0.50
CA LEU A 100 -3.62 -0.71 -0.38
C LEU A 100 -3.34 0.79 -0.15
N PRO A 101 -2.58 1.22 0.90
CA PRO A 101 -2.26 2.63 1.08
C PRO A 101 -1.41 3.17 -0.07
N TYR A 102 -0.49 2.36 -0.61
CA TYR A 102 0.29 2.73 -1.80
C TYR A 102 -0.60 3.01 -3.01
N ALA A 103 -1.57 2.14 -3.32
CA ALA A 103 -2.49 2.33 -4.43
C ALA A 103 -3.32 3.61 -4.27
N LEU A 104 -3.76 3.90 -3.05
CA LEU A 104 -4.50 5.13 -2.74
C LEU A 104 -3.64 6.38 -2.93
N GLU A 105 -2.39 6.35 -2.49
CA GLU A 105 -1.44 7.44 -2.65
C GLU A 105 -1.14 7.72 -4.13
N VAL A 106 -0.84 6.67 -4.91
CA VAL A 106 -0.64 6.77 -6.38
C VAL A 106 -1.89 7.34 -7.05
N PHE A 107 -3.08 6.88 -6.65
CA PHE A 107 -4.34 7.40 -7.17
C PHE A 107 -4.49 8.91 -6.92
N LEU A 108 -4.27 9.35 -5.68
CA LEU A 108 -4.46 10.75 -5.29
C LEU A 108 -3.43 11.67 -5.95
N THR A 109 -2.16 11.31 -5.94
CA THR A 109 -1.09 12.08 -6.59
C THR A 109 -1.33 12.20 -8.09
N THR A 110 -1.67 11.08 -8.75
CA THR A 110 -1.99 11.07 -10.18
C THR A 110 -3.25 11.88 -10.49
N LEU A 111 -4.29 11.78 -9.65
CA LEU A 111 -5.52 12.55 -9.83
C LEU A 111 -5.26 14.06 -9.73
N VAL A 112 -4.42 14.50 -8.79
CA VAL A 112 -4.01 15.91 -8.68
C VAL A 112 -3.26 16.34 -9.94
N CYS A 113 -2.31 15.53 -10.44
CA CYS A 113 -1.59 15.83 -11.67
C CYS A 113 -2.53 15.94 -12.88
N ILE A 114 -3.48 15.00 -13.01
CA ILE A 114 -4.51 15.04 -14.06
C ILE A 114 -5.37 16.29 -13.94
N HIS A 115 -5.85 16.58 -12.74
CA HIS A 115 -6.67 17.76 -12.50
C HIS A 115 -5.93 19.04 -12.91
N GLU A 116 -4.67 19.20 -12.53
CA GLU A 116 -3.86 20.37 -12.87
C GLU A 116 -3.67 20.53 -14.38
N TYR A 117 -3.20 19.49 -15.10
CA TYR A 117 -2.88 19.65 -16.52
C TYR A 117 -4.12 19.89 -17.40
N LEU A 118 -5.30 19.51 -16.93
CA LEU A 118 -6.55 19.83 -17.61
C LEU A 118 -6.79 21.34 -17.71
N TYR A 119 -6.28 22.13 -16.76
CA TYR A 119 -6.36 23.60 -16.77
C TYR A 119 -5.19 24.29 -17.46
N TRP A 120 -4.16 23.56 -17.88
CA TRP A 120 -3.05 24.18 -18.62
C TRP A 120 -3.50 24.74 -19.98
N PRO A 121 -2.92 25.87 -20.41
CA PRO A 121 -3.22 26.52 -21.69
C PRO A 121 -2.53 25.80 -22.86
N ILE A 122 -2.70 24.48 -22.95
CA ILE A 122 -2.12 23.61 -23.98
C ILE A 122 -3.21 23.04 -24.91
N PRO A 123 -2.89 22.73 -26.18
CA PRO A 123 -3.82 22.09 -27.12
C PRO A 123 -4.38 20.77 -26.60
N LEU A 124 -5.59 20.42 -27.05
CA LEU A 124 -6.24 19.15 -26.67
C LEU A 124 -5.41 17.91 -27.05
N SER A 125 -4.70 17.94 -28.18
CA SER A 125 -3.81 16.84 -28.59
C SER A 125 -2.75 16.55 -27.54
N GLN A 126 -2.08 17.59 -27.01
CA GLN A 126 -1.08 17.43 -25.95
C GLN A 126 -1.71 16.91 -24.65
N LYS A 127 -2.94 17.32 -24.33
CA LYS A 127 -3.68 16.75 -23.18
C LYS A 127 -3.97 15.26 -23.37
N ILE A 128 -4.28 14.83 -24.59
CA ILE A 128 -4.46 13.42 -24.92
C ILE A 128 -3.13 12.68 -24.75
N ASP A 129 -2.03 13.22 -25.26
CA ASP A 129 -0.69 12.61 -25.12
C ASP A 129 -0.31 12.44 -23.64
N LEU A 130 -0.52 13.47 -22.81
CA LEU A 130 -0.35 13.39 -21.35
C LEU A 130 -1.28 12.33 -20.73
N THR A 131 -2.53 12.28 -21.17
CA THR A 131 -3.49 11.27 -20.66
C THR A 131 -3.07 9.85 -21.04
N THR A 132 -2.41 9.63 -22.18
CA THR A 132 -1.85 8.29 -22.50
C THR A 132 -0.72 7.88 -21.56
N LEU A 133 -0.03 8.86 -20.97
CA LEU A 133 1.02 8.63 -19.99
C LEU A 133 0.44 8.39 -18.59
N TYR A 134 -0.41 9.29 -18.08
CA TYR A 134 -0.98 9.23 -16.72
C TYR A 134 -2.13 8.23 -16.59
N GLY A 135 -2.89 8.00 -17.67
CA GLY A 135 -4.07 7.14 -17.72
C GLY A 135 -3.83 5.70 -17.25
N PRO A 136 -2.77 5.02 -17.73
CA PRO A 136 -2.42 3.69 -17.23
C PRO A 136 -2.14 3.65 -15.72
N TYR A 137 -1.48 4.67 -15.16
CA TYR A 137 -1.17 4.73 -13.72
C TYR A 137 -2.44 4.91 -12.88
N ILE A 138 -3.33 5.83 -13.27
CA ILE A 138 -4.58 6.02 -12.52
C ILE A 138 -5.47 4.77 -12.62
N LEU A 139 -5.57 4.15 -13.80
CA LEU A 139 -6.34 2.91 -13.96
C LEU A 139 -5.77 1.77 -13.12
N LEU A 140 -4.44 1.58 -13.15
CA LEU A 140 -3.76 0.56 -12.37
C LEU A 140 -3.97 0.78 -10.87
N SER A 141 -3.86 2.03 -10.40
CA SER A 141 -4.03 2.38 -8.99
C SER A 141 -5.44 2.04 -8.48
N ILE A 142 -6.49 2.32 -9.26
CA ILE A 142 -7.88 1.96 -8.93
C ILE A 142 -8.06 0.45 -8.86
N ILE A 143 -7.58 -0.29 -9.86
CA ILE A 143 -7.69 -1.75 -9.91
C ILE A 143 -6.99 -2.37 -8.71
N MET A 144 -5.76 -1.94 -8.43
CA MET A 144 -4.96 -2.41 -7.31
C MET A 144 -5.60 -2.07 -5.97
N PHE A 145 -6.14 -0.87 -5.80
CA PHE A 145 -6.83 -0.46 -4.57
C PHE A 145 -8.02 -1.37 -4.28
N ILE A 146 -8.89 -1.59 -5.29
CA ILE A 146 -10.07 -2.44 -5.14
C ILE A 146 -9.67 -3.90 -4.84
N ASP A 147 -8.71 -4.45 -5.59
CA ASP A 147 -8.23 -5.82 -5.38
C ASP A 147 -7.64 -6.02 -3.97
N MET A 148 -6.79 -5.10 -3.51
CA MET A 148 -6.21 -5.18 -2.17
C MET A 148 -7.27 -4.99 -1.08
N PHE A 149 -8.25 -4.11 -1.29
CA PHE A 149 -9.35 -3.91 -0.35
C PHE A 149 -10.21 -5.18 -0.20
N ILE A 150 -10.55 -5.83 -1.31
CA ILE A 150 -11.31 -7.09 -1.31
C ILE A 150 -10.51 -8.18 -0.59
N ARG A 151 -9.22 -8.35 -0.91
CA ARG A 151 -8.36 -9.35 -0.24
C ARG A 151 -8.24 -9.11 1.26
N LEU A 152 -8.03 -7.85 1.66
CA LEU A 152 -7.91 -7.49 3.07
C LEU A 152 -9.22 -7.74 3.82
N SER A 153 -10.37 -7.39 3.24
CA SER A 153 -11.67 -7.64 3.86
C SER A 153 -11.95 -9.13 4.03
N HIS A 154 -11.62 -9.98 3.05
CA HIS A 154 -11.72 -11.44 3.20
C HIS A 154 -10.84 -12.00 4.32
N ILE A 155 -9.62 -11.49 4.48
CA ILE A 155 -8.72 -11.91 5.58
C ILE A 155 -9.34 -11.54 6.93
N ILE A 156 -9.88 -10.33 7.07
CA ILE A 156 -10.51 -9.87 8.31
C ILE A 156 -11.78 -10.68 8.62
N SER A 157 -12.65 -10.90 7.63
CA SER A 157 -13.89 -11.68 7.81
C SER A 157 -13.65 -13.16 8.10
N SER A 158 -12.51 -13.71 7.68
CA SER A 158 -12.14 -15.10 7.95
C SER A 158 -11.51 -15.29 9.33
N SER A 159 -11.21 -14.20 10.06
CA SER A 159 -10.68 -14.29 11.42
C SER A 159 -11.83 -14.66 12.37
N PRO A 160 -11.83 -15.84 13.01
CA PRO A 160 -12.89 -16.20 13.95
C PRO A 160 -12.92 -15.18 15.07
N SER A 161 -14.09 -14.60 15.32
CA SER A 161 -14.33 -13.81 16.53
C SER A 161 -13.89 -14.66 17.71
N THR A 162 -12.87 -14.20 18.43
CA THR A 162 -12.53 -14.75 19.73
C THR A 162 -13.75 -14.54 20.61
N SER A 163 -14.62 -15.54 20.64
CA SER A 163 -15.68 -15.65 21.61
C SER A 163 -14.97 -15.77 22.96
N SER A 164 -14.95 -14.66 23.68
CA SER A 164 -14.60 -14.61 25.10
C SER A 164 -15.57 -15.51 25.85
N SER A 165 -15.25 -16.79 25.91
CA SER A 165 -15.84 -17.73 26.85
C SER A 165 -15.23 -17.41 28.21
N THR A 166 -15.80 -16.39 28.87
CA THR A 166 -15.61 -16.18 30.30
C THR A 166 -16.24 -17.38 31.00
N SER A 167 -15.42 -18.39 31.28
CA SER A 167 -15.75 -19.46 32.21
C SER A 167 -15.80 -18.87 33.61
N THR A 168 -16.98 -18.39 34.04
CA THR A 168 -17.28 -18.14 35.44
C THR A 168 -17.48 -19.48 36.13
N SER A 169 -16.39 -20.08 36.61
CA SER A 169 -16.41 -21.12 37.63
C SER A 169 -16.26 -20.48 39.01
N THR A 170 -16.77 -21.17 40.04
CA THR A 170 -16.78 -20.87 41.50
C THR A 170 -17.87 -19.88 41.95
N SER A 171 -18.80 -20.16 42.88
CA SER A 171 -18.91 -21.25 43.85
C SER A 171 -20.37 -21.35 44.34
N ALA A 172 -21.01 -22.51 44.19
CA ALA A 172 -22.28 -22.81 44.86
C ALA A 172 -21.97 -23.45 46.23
N HIS A 173 -22.18 -22.69 47.30
CA HIS A 173 -22.04 -23.15 48.67
C HIS A 173 -23.18 -24.14 48.99
N LYS A 174 -22.89 -25.45 48.88
CA LYS A 174 -23.75 -26.52 49.39
C LYS A 174 -23.44 -26.73 50.87
N SER A 175 -24.34 -26.25 51.73
CA SER A 175 -24.38 -26.59 53.15
C SER A 175 -25.00 -27.98 53.29
N ASP A 176 -24.21 -28.98 53.68
CA ASP A 176 -24.65 -30.07 54.56
C ASP A 176 -23.52 -31.06 54.80
N LYS A 177 -23.09 -31.18 56.06
CA LYS A 177 -22.74 -32.47 56.70
C LYS A 177 -22.38 -32.28 58.17
N ASN A 178 -23.42 -32.51 58.97
CA ASN A 178 -23.43 -33.18 60.26
C ASN A 178 -22.28 -34.19 60.45
N ASN A 179 -21.54 -34.09 61.57
CA ASN A 179 -21.00 -35.20 62.39
C ASN A 179 -19.81 -34.72 63.26
N LYS A 180 -20.03 -34.47 64.55
CA LYS A 180 -19.01 -34.71 65.59
C LYS A 180 -19.69 -35.19 66.88
N ASN A 181 -19.75 -36.50 67.00
CA ASN A 181 -19.94 -37.21 68.25
C ASN A 181 -18.59 -37.22 69.00
N GLY A 182 -18.53 -36.86 70.28
CA GLY A 182 -17.29 -37.06 71.04
C GLY A 182 -17.09 -36.33 72.36
N LYS A 183 -17.68 -36.90 73.41
CA LYS A 183 -17.01 -37.15 74.71
C LYS A 183 -16.84 -35.99 75.73
N LYS A 184 -17.66 -36.15 76.77
CA LYS A 184 -17.29 -36.31 78.20
C LYS A 184 -17.03 -35.06 79.07
N THR A 185 -17.87 -35.05 80.11
CA THR A 185 -17.57 -34.92 81.56
C THR A 185 -17.52 -33.56 82.24
N LYS A 186 -18.31 -33.54 83.33
CA LYS A 186 -18.02 -33.13 84.71
C LYS A 186 -18.55 -31.76 85.17
N LYS A 187 -19.37 -31.87 86.25
CA LYS A 187 -19.36 -31.04 87.48
C LYS A 187 -19.92 -29.62 87.32
N ILE A 188 -20.63 -28.99 88.25
CA ILE A 188 -20.96 -29.18 89.68
C ILE A 188 -22.09 -28.16 89.98
N ASN A 189 -22.97 -28.53 90.92
CA ASN A 189 -23.92 -27.74 91.73
C ASN A 189 -24.99 -26.90 91.03
#